data_AF-A0A139CVM9-F1
#
_entry.id   AF-A0A139CVM9-F1
#
_cell.length_a   1.000
_cell.length_b   1.000
_cell.length_c   1.000
_cell.angle_alpha   90.00
_cell.angle_beta   90.00
_cell.angle_gamma   90.00
#
_symmetry.space_group_name_H-M   'P 1'
#
loop_
_entity.id
_entity.type
_entity.pdbx_description
1 polymer ?
#
loop_
_entity_poly.entity_id
_entity_poly.type
_entity_poly.pdbx_seq_one_letter_code
_entity_poly.pdbx_strand_id
1 'polypeptide(L)'
;MAGYTREVARRVFAQEFRESNLTYKDGDDQYAPQYLLIPTGARVNRLFIVGTLVEKEDIGSDSEYWRGRVIDPTGSFMIYAGQYQPEAAQILSECDTPAFVAIVGKPSTYTTGEGDVLTSVRPESIHVVDGQTRDLWVVDTAKKTLARLKELENGSPDSVKAKEHYDPDLKQYYSMVSQALRSLKETL
;
A
#
# COMPACT_ATOMS: atom_id res chain seq x y z
N MET A 1 30.79 -2.27 -5.82
CA MET A 1 29.85 -1.97 -4.71
C MET A 1 28.56 -1.48 -5.31
N ALA A 2 27.47 -2.25 -5.20
CA ALA A 2 26.15 -1.78 -5.61
C ALA A 2 25.79 -0.60 -4.71
N GLY A 3 25.68 0.60 -5.29
CA GLY A 3 25.33 1.80 -4.55
C GLY A 3 23.99 1.61 -3.84
N TYR A 4 23.90 2.12 -2.61
CA TYR A 4 22.70 2.14 -1.76
C TYR A 4 21.62 3.01 -2.43
N THR A 5 21.04 2.51 -3.52
CA THR A 5 19.99 3.21 -4.27
C THR A 5 18.72 2.99 -3.48
N ARG A 6 18.19 4.07 -2.89
CA ARG A 6 16.89 4.01 -2.21
C ARG A 6 15.84 3.51 -3.21
N GLU A 7 15.21 2.39 -2.90
CA GLU A 7 14.13 1.89 -3.74
C GLU A 7 12.94 2.84 -3.75
N VAL A 8 12.34 2.97 -4.94
CA VAL A 8 11.23 3.89 -5.20
C VAL A 8 9.96 3.39 -4.52
N ALA A 9 9.30 4.27 -3.78
CA ALA A 9 8.00 3.99 -3.19
C ALA A 9 6.96 3.69 -4.30
N ARG A 10 6.38 2.49 -4.24
CA ARG A 10 5.39 2.01 -5.23
C ARG A 10 4.02 2.58 -4.92
N ARG A 11 3.34 3.05 -5.98
CA ARG A 11 1.93 3.43 -5.96
C ARG A 11 1.09 2.19 -6.25
N VAL A 12 0.18 1.89 -5.33
CA VAL A 12 -0.62 0.67 -5.28
C VAL A 12 -1.99 1.05 -4.71
N PHE A 13 -3.07 0.53 -5.29
CA PHE A 13 -4.42 0.70 -4.76
C PHE A 13 -4.71 -0.23 -3.56
N ALA A 14 -5.65 0.14 -2.70
CA ALA A 14 -5.99 -0.61 -1.50
C ALA A 14 -6.41 -2.05 -1.79
N GLN A 15 -7.19 -2.26 -2.86
CA GLN A 15 -7.67 -3.60 -3.21
C GLN A 15 -6.52 -4.55 -3.57
N GLU A 16 -5.64 -4.15 -4.49
CA GLU A 16 -4.48 -4.99 -4.87
C GLU A 16 -3.50 -5.20 -3.70
N PHE A 17 -3.37 -4.21 -2.80
CA PHE A 17 -2.56 -4.37 -1.59
C PHE A 17 -3.16 -5.40 -0.61
N ARG A 18 -4.46 -5.28 -0.32
CA ARG A 18 -5.19 -6.16 0.61
C ARG A 18 -5.19 -7.63 0.17
N GLU A 19 -5.17 -7.87 -1.13
CA GLU A 19 -5.15 -9.22 -1.71
C GLU A 19 -3.73 -9.83 -1.77
N SER A 20 -2.72 -9.11 -1.26
CA SER A 20 -1.33 -9.56 -1.23
C SER A 20 -1.02 -10.38 0.02
N ASN A 21 -0.27 -11.47 -0.14
CA ASN A 21 0.11 -12.36 0.96
C ASN A 21 1.48 -13.05 0.76
N LEU A 22 2.18 -12.76 -0.33
CA LEU A 22 3.44 -13.41 -0.69
C LEU A 22 4.60 -12.49 -0.37
N THR A 23 5.34 -12.83 0.68
CA THR A 23 6.59 -12.13 1.00
C THR A 23 7.80 -13.00 0.65
N TYR A 24 8.88 -12.36 0.19
CA TYR A 24 10.14 -13.04 -0.13
C TYR A 24 11.33 -12.12 0.11
N LYS A 25 12.51 -12.70 0.32
CA LYS A 25 13.79 -11.99 0.38
C LYS A 25 14.51 -12.09 -0.97
N ASP A 26 15.19 -11.03 -1.35
CA ASP A 26 16.05 -11.01 -2.53
C ASP A 26 17.48 -11.43 -2.12
N GLY A 27 17.70 -12.74 -2.07
CA GLY A 27 18.97 -13.37 -1.68
C GLY A 27 18.94 -14.11 -0.33
N ASP A 28 20.02 -14.85 -0.06
CA ASP A 28 20.18 -15.70 1.14
C ASP A 28 20.78 -14.96 2.35
N ASP A 29 21.14 -13.69 2.19
CA ASP A 29 21.68 -12.87 3.28
C ASP A 29 20.60 -12.59 4.33
N GLN A 30 20.96 -12.69 5.62
CA GLN A 30 20.07 -12.33 6.72
C GLN A 30 19.57 -10.88 6.63
N TYR A 31 20.37 -9.99 6.04
CA TYR A 31 20.07 -8.58 5.81
C TYR A 31 19.41 -8.30 4.45
N ALA A 32 19.11 -9.34 3.66
CA ALA A 32 18.44 -9.17 2.38
C ALA A 32 17.09 -8.46 2.57
N PRO A 33 16.78 -7.44 1.74
CA PRO A 33 15.51 -6.73 1.83
C PRO A 33 14.35 -7.70 1.58
N GLN A 34 13.30 -7.56 2.39
CA GLN A 34 12.05 -8.26 2.22
C GLN A 34 11.13 -7.46 1.31
N TYR A 35 10.46 -8.17 0.40
CA TYR A 35 9.49 -7.63 -0.54
C TYR A 35 8.14 -8.31 -0.33
N LEU A 36 7.08 -7.54 -0.52
CA LEU A 36 5.74 -8.07 -0.75
C LEU A 36 5.50 -8.10 -2.26
N LEU A 37 5.24 -9.29 -2.82
CA LEU A 37 4.72 -9.42 -4.17
C LEU A 37 3.22 -9.20 -4.13
N ILE A 38 2.72 -8.29 -4.97
CA ILE A 38 1.28 -8.03 -5.08
C ILE A 38 0.69 -8.76 -6.29
N PRO A 39 -0.64 -9.04 -6.33
CA PRO A 39 -1.29 -9.74 -7.43
C PRO A 39 -1.07 -9.10 -8.80
N THR A 40 -0.94 -7.77 -8.86
CA THR A 40 -0.66 -7.06 -10.11
C THR A 40 0.81 -7.17 -10.56
N GLY A 41 1.66 -7.92 -9.87
CA GLY A 41 3.04 -8.22 -10.29
C GLY A 41 4.09 -7.21 -9.82
N ALA A 42 3.77 -6.31 -8.87
CA ALA A 42 4.77 -5.42 -8.29
C ALA A 42 5.49 -6.08 -7.10
N ARG A 43 6.82 -6.03 -7.10
CA ARG A 43 7.61 -6.18 -5.87
C ARG A 43 7.63 -4.87 -5.08
N VAL A 44 7.20 -4.92 -3.83
CA VAL A 44 7.01 -3.74 -2.98
C VAL A 44 7.87 -3.86 -1.72
N ASN A 45 8.86 -2.98 -1.60
CA ASN A 45 9.59 -2.75 -0.35
C ASN A 45 9.08 -1.52 0.41
N ARG A 46 8.57 -0.52 -0.33
CA ARG A 46 8.02 0.73 0.17
C ARG A 46 6.83 1.16 -0.69
N LEU A 47 5.83 1.72 -0.03
CA LEU A 47 4.58 2.20 -0.62
C LEU A 47 4.51 3.72 -0.55
N PHE A 48 3.83 4.32 -1.53
CA PHE A 48 3.34 5.69 -1.45
C PHE A 48 1.84 5.67 -1.74
N ILE A 49 1.04 5.95 -0.71
CA ILE A 49 -0.43 5.93 -0.78
C ILE A 49 -0.99 7.31 -0.44
N VAL A 50 -2.12 7.67 -1.04
CA VAL A 50 -2.89 8.86 -0.67
C VAL A 50 -4.35 8.48 -0.58
N GLY A 51 -5.00 8.86 0.51
CA GLY A 51 -6.40 8.53 0.74
C GLY A 51 -6.99 9.32 1.91
N THR A 52 -8.21 8.98 2.29
CA THR A 52 -8.92 9.63 3.40
C THR A 52 -8.71 8.83 4.68
N LEU A 53 -8.05 9.42 5.67
CA LEU A 53 -8.03 8.90 7.03
C LEU A 53 -9.42 9.07 7.64
N VAL A 54 -10.11 7.96 7.91
CA VAL A 54 -11.50 7.97 8.42
C VAL A 54 -11.62 7.54 9.87
N GLU A 55 -10.69 6.70 10.33
CA GLU A 55 -10.66 6.17 11.69
C GLU A 55 -9.21 6.25 12.21
N LYS A 56 -9.07 6.62 13.48
CA LYS A 56 -7.82 6.55 14.24
C LYS A 56 -8.12 6.10 15.66
N GLU A 57 -7.24 5.30 16.24
CA GLU A 57 -7.39 4.78 17.60
C GLU A 57 -6.01 4.55 18.23
N ASP A 58 -5.84 4.99 19.47
CA ASP A 58 -4.70 4.59 20.29
C ASP A 58 -5.00 3.21 20.88
N ILE A 59 -4.22 2.23 20.44
CA ILE A 59 -4.30 0.83 20.88
C ILE A 59 -3.05 0.45 21.71
N GLY A 60 -2.25 1.44 22.11
CA GLY A 60 -1.12 1.27 23.00
C GLY A 60 -1.55 1.15 24.47
N SER A 61 -0.81 0.35 25.24
CA SER A 61 -0.99 0.26 26.70
C SER A 61 0.08 1.08 27.43
N ASP A 62 1.35 0.70 27.25
CA ASP A 62 2.50 1.32 27.93
C ASP A 62 3.30 2.28 27.03
N SER A 63 3.04 2.24 25.72
CA SER A 63 3.73 3.05 24.71
C SER A 63 2.76 3.47 23.62
N GLU A 64 2.95 4.66 23.06
CA GLU A 64 2.13 5.18 21.97
C GLU A 64 2.11 4.20 20.77
N TYR A 65 0.89 3.73 20.44
CA TYR A 65 0.68 2.78 19.34
C TYR A 65 -0.65 3.09 18.66
N TRP A 66 -0.59 3.80 17.55
CA TRP A 66 -1.77 4.25 16.82
C TRP A 66 -2.11 3.32 15.66
N ARG A 67 -3.39 2.98 15.57
CA ARG A 67 -4.01 2.35 14.41
C ARG A 67 -4.79 3.39 13.63
N GLY A 68 -4.66 3.36 12.31
CA GLY A 68 -5.46 4.20 11.41
C GLY A 68 -6.07 3.40 10.27
N ARG A 69 -7.18 3.90 9.72
CA ARG A 69 -7.81 3.38 8.50
C ARG A 69 -7.85 4.46 7.43
N VAL A 70 -7.20 4.18 6.31
CA VAL A 70 -7.10 5.10 5.16
C VAL A 70 -7.85 4.51 3.98
N ILE A 71 -8.83 5.24 3.45
CA ILE A 71 -9.67 4.80 2.34
C ILE A 71 -9.19 5.42 1.03
N ASP A 72 -9.09 4.60 -0.01
CA ASP A 72 -8.98 5.05 -1.39
C ASP A 72 -10.22 4.58 -2.19
N PRO A 73 -10.37 4.95 -3.47
CA PRO A 73 -11.54 4.55 -4.27
C PRO A 73 -11.73 3.04 -4.46
N THR A 74 -10.76 2.21 -4.08
CA THR A 74 -10.75 0.76 -4.26
C THR A 74 -10.90 -0.03 -2.96
N GLY A 75 -10.79 0.63 -1.80
CA GLY A 75 -10.91 -0.03 -0.50
C GLY A 75 -10.19 0.73 0.62
N SER A 76 -9.70 -0.01 1.61
CA SER A 76 -9.03 0.59 2.77
C SER A 76 -7.66 -0.05 3.07
N PHE A 77 -6.71 0.78 3.43
CA PHE A 77 -5.44 0.42 4.06
C PHE A 77 -5.58 0.49 5.58
N MET A 78 -5.02 -0.50 6.28
CA MET A 78 -4.77 -0.43 7.72
C MET A 78 -3.34 0.06 7.94
N ILE A 79 -3.18 1.08 8.78
CA ILE A 79 -1.86 1.62 9.14
C ILE A 79 -1.62 1.48 10.64
N TYR A 80 -0.36 1.20 11.02
CA TYR A 80 0.04 1.07 12.42
C TYR A 80 1.34 1.83 12.66
N ALA A 81 1.27 2.89 13.47
CA ALA A 81 2.43 3.68 13.87
C ALA A 81 2.71 3.46 15.35
N GLY A 82 3.87 2.92 15.68
CA GLY A 82 4.28 2.71 17.08
C GLY A 82 5.40 3.63 17.52
N GLN A 83 5.94 3.35 18.71
CA GLN A 83 7.09 4.05 19.31
C GLN A 83 8.33 4.20 18.40
N TYR A 84 8.51 3.32 17.41
CA TYR A 84 9.61 3.38 16.45
C TYR A 84 9.31 4.28 15.24
N GLN A 85 8.11 4.85 15.16
CA GLN A 85 7.63 5.77 14.13
C GLN A 85 7.04 7.04 14.80
N PRO A 86 7.81 7.75 15.65
CA PRO A 86 7.26 8.82 16.49
C PRO A 86 6.60 9.93 15.69
N GLU A 87 7.17 10.33 14.54
CA GLU A 87 6.59 11.35 13.66
C GLU A 87 5.23 10.91 13.10
N ALA A 88 5.12 9.67 12.62
CA ALA A 88 3.87 9.16 12.07
C ALA A 88 2.81 8.95 13.15
N ALA A 89 3.21 8.51 14.35
CA ALA A 89 2.33 8.32 15.50
C ALA A 89 1.76 9.67 15.97
N GLN A 90 2.61 10.69 16.09
CA GLN A 90 2.20 12.05 16.46
C GLN A 90 1.21 12.64 15.43
N ILE A 91 1.50 12.51 14.14
CA ILE A 91 0.58 13.02 13.11
C ILE A 91 -0.75 12.28 13.14
N LEU A 92 -0.75 10.96 13.37
CA LEU A 92 -2.00 10.20 13.56
C LEU A 92 -2.78 10.68 14.78
N SER A 93 -2.11 10.93 15.90
CA SER A 93 -2.75 11.34 17.14
C SER A 93 -3.37 12.74 17.04
N GLU A 94 -2.71 13.66 16.34
CA GLU A 94 -3.13 15.05 16.18
C GLU A 94 -4.11 15.28 15.01
N CYS A 95 -4.13 14.42 13.99
CA CYS A 95 -4.94 14.62 12.79
C CYS A 95 -6.45 14.47 13.05
N ASP A 96 -7.26 15.44 12.62
CA ASP A 96 -8.72 15.37 12.68
C ASP A 96 -9.26 14.48 11.54
N THR A 97 -10.20 13.58 11.85
CA THR A 97 -10.85 12.74 10.85
C THR A 97 -12.25 13.29 10.48
N PRO A 98 -12.63 13.28 9.18
CA PRO A 98 -11.88 12.79 8.03
C PRO A 98 -10.85 13.80 7.50
N ALA A 99 -9.67 13.32 7.09
CA ALA A 99 -8.65 14.13 6.43
C ALA A 99 -7.97 13.39 5.29
N PHE A 100 -7.56 14.10 4.24
CA PHE A 100 -6.72 13.51 3.20
C PHE A 100 -5.28 13.43 3.70
N VAL A 101 -4.68 12.25 3.58
CA VAL A 101 -3.32 11.98 4.03
C VAL A 101 -2.51 11.31 2.94
N ALA A 102 -1.26 11.73 2.78
CA ALA A 102 -0.22 11.08 1.99
C ALA A 102 0.73 10.32 2.91
N ILE A 103 0.96 9.04 2.62
CA ILE A 103 1.73 8.15 3.48
C ILE A 103 2.82 7.48 2.66
N VAL A 104 4.05 7.56 3.16
CA VAL A 104 5.15 6.68 2.75
C VAL A 104 5.35 5.66 3.84
N GLY A 105 5.38 4.38 3.50
CA GLY A 105 5.51 3.33 4.50
C GLY A 105 5.97 1.98 3.95
N LYS A 106 6.27 1.06 4.85
CA LYS A 106 6.65 -0.31 4.52
C LYS A 106 5.43 -1.23 4.60
N PRO A 107 5.24 -2.15 3.64
CA PRO A 107 4.25 -3.20 3.78
C PRO A 107 4.63 -4.13 4.93
N SER A 108 3.62 -4.61 5.65
CA SER A 108 3.75 -5.63 6.69
C SER A 108 2.66 -6.66 6.47
N THR A 109 2.97 -7.92 6.72
CA THR A 109 2.01 -9.03 6.69
C THR A 109 1.96 -9.69 8.05
N TYR A 110 0.78 -10.06 8.50
CA TYR A 110 0.57 -10.82 9.72
C TYR A 110 -0.34 -12.00 9.42
N THR A 111 0.11 -13.21 9.77
CA THR A 111 -0.70 -14.43 9.64
C THR A 111 -1.49 -14.63 10.93
N THR A 112 -2.82 -14.70 10.81
CA THR A 112 -3.72 -15.00 11.93
C THR A 112 -3.57 -16.45 12.38
N GLY A 113 -4.08 -16.77 13.57
CA GLY A 113 -4.09 -18.16 14.06
C GLY A 113 -4.91 -19.11 13.17
N GLU A 114 -5.81 -18.58 12.35
CA GLU A 114 -6.64 -19.32 11.40
C GLU A 114 -5.97 -19.50 10.03
N GLY A 115 -4.79 -18.90 9.82
CA GLY A 115 -4.00 -19.01 8.59
C GLY A 115 -4.22 -17.88 7.58
N ASP A 116 -5.14 -16.96 7.83
CA ASP A 116 -5.35 -15.79 6.98
C ASP A 116 -4.18 -14.81 7.08
N VAL A 117 -3.76 -14.25 5.95
CA VAL A 117 -2.70 -13.23 5.92
C VAL A 117 -3.33 -11.85 5.79
N LEU A 118 -3.11 -11.00 6.78
CA LEU A 118 -3.54 -9.61 6.79
C LEU A 118 -2.38 -8.70 6.40
N THR A 119 -2.65 -7.74 5.51
CA THR A 119 -1.68 -6.71 5.12
C THR A 119 -1.93 -5.40 5.85
N SER A 120 -0.86 -4.77 6.29
CA SER A 120 -0.89 -3.42 6.86
C SER A 120 0.30 -2.59 6.41
N VAL A 121 0.21 -1.28 6.59
CA VAL A 121 1.30 -0.36 6.29
C VAL A 121 1.89 0.15 7.59
N ARG A 122 3.21 0.02 7.74
CA ARG A 122 3.95 0.73 8.77
C ARG A 122 4.39 2.08 8.19
N PRO A 123 3.75 3.20 8.56
CA PRO A 123 4.10 4.50 8.01
C PRO A 123 5.49 4.91 8.48
N GLU A 124 6.32 5.35 7.54
CA GLU A 124 7.58 6.03 7.83
C GLU A 124 7.34 7.55 7.93
N SER A 125 6.37 8.09 7.18
CA SER A 125 5.92 9.47 7.26
C SER A 125 4.46 9.60 6.85
N ILE A 126 3.77 10.59 7.39
CA ILE A 126 2.37 10.93 7.10
C ILE A 126 2.31 12.44 6.89
N HIS A 127 1.57 12.89 5.89
CA HIS A 127 1.35 14.32 5.66
C HIS A 127 -0.13 14.56 5.35
N VAL A 128 -0.73 15.57 5.97
CA VAL A 128 -2.06 16.04 5.58
C VAL A 128 -1.94 16.76 4.23
N VAL A 129 -2.80 16.42 3.29
CA VAL A 129 -2.79 16.94 1.92
C VAL A 129 -4.19 17.41 1.52
N ASP A 130 -4.31 18.00 0.33
CA ASP A 130 -5.58 18.43 -0.23
C ASP A 130 -6.20 17.38 -1.17
N GLY A 131 -7.46 17.64 -1.58
CA GLY A 131 -8.18 16.77 -2.51
C GLY A 131 -7.51 16.68 -3.89
N GLN A 132 -6.88 17.76 -4.35
CA GLN A 132 -6.18 17.77 -5.64
C GLN A 132 -4.98 16.81 -5.63
N THR A 133 -4.21 16.75 -4.54
CA THR A 133 -3.11 15.81 -4.35
C THR A 133 -3.62 14.37 -4.36
N ARG A 134 -4.76 14.11 -3.70
CA ARG A 134 -5.43 12.79 -3.74
C ARG A 134 -5.83 12.42 -5.17
N ASP A 135 -6.44 13.33 -5.91
CA ASP A 135 -6.91 13.07 -7.28
C ASP A 135 -5.74 12.77 -8.24
N LEU A 136 -4.66 13.56 -8.14
CA LEU A 136 -3.43 13.31 -8.90
C LEU A 136 -2.82 11.95 -8.57
N TRP A 137 -2.80 11.57 -7.29
CA TRP A 137 -2.34 10.25 -6.89
C TRP A 137 -3.19 9.13 -7.51
N VAL A 138 -4.53 9.25 -7.52
CA VAL A 138 -5.41 8.24 -8.15
C VAL A 138 -5.09 8.08 -9.63
N VAL A 139 -4.90 9.18 -10.37
CA VAL A 139 -4.54 9.14 -11.80
C VAL A 139 -3.18 8.46 -12.02
N ASP A 140 -2.18 8.80 -11.22
CA ASP A 140 -0.84 8.22 -11.35
C ASP A 140 -0.82 6.74 -10.96
N THR A 141 -1.50 6.38 -9.88
CA THR A 141 -1.65 4.99 -9.44
C THR A 141 -2.35 4.17 -10.52
N ALA A 142 -3.45 4.68 -11.10
CA ALA A 142 -4.14 4.04 -12.23
C ALA A 142 -3.21 3.76 -13.41
N LYS A 143 -2.41 4.76 -13.84
CA LYS A 143 -1.43 4.57 -14.92
C LYS A 143 -0.40 3.49 -14.57
N LYS A 144 0.10 3.47 -13.34
CA LYS A 144 1.09 2.48 -12.89
C LYS A 144 0.48 1.07 -12.78
N THR A 145 -0.74 0.95 -12.27
CA THR A 145 -1.46 -0.34 -12.19
C THR A 145 -1.74 -0.88 -13.60
N LEU A 146 -2.24 -0.06 -14.53
CA LEU A 146 -2.45 -0.48 -15.93
C LEU A 146 -1.17 -0.93 -16.61
N ALA A 147 -0.04 -0.25 -16.38
CA ALA A 147 1.24 -0.70 -16.90
C ALA A 147 1.63 -2.07 -16.35
N ARG A 148 1.43 -2.31 -15.05
CA ARG A 148 1.70 -3.62 -14.43
C ARG A 148 0.80 -4.73 -14.96
N LEU A 149 -0.49 -4.45 -15.17
CA LEU A 149 -1.44 -5.42 -15.76
C LEU A 149 -1.04 -5.83 -17.18
N LYS A 150 -0.50 -4.91 -17.98
CA LYS A 150 0.07 -5.23 -19.31
C LYS A 150 1.35 -6.05 -19.20
N GLU A 151 2.24 -5.70 -18.27
CA GLU A 151 3.48 -6.47 -18.05
C GLU A 151 3.22 -7.88 -17.51
N LEU A 152 2.13 -8.07 -16.77
CA LEU A 152 1.68 -9.39 -16.37
C LEU A 152 1.49 -10.31 -17.58
N GLU A 153 0.94 -9.79 -18.69
CA GLU A 153 0.76 -10.52 -19.94
C GLU A 153 2.11 -10.83 -20.63
N ASN A 154 3.12 -9.98 -20.44
CA ASN A 154 4.45 -10.08 -21.08
C ASN A 154 5.43 -11.03 -20.36
N GLY A 155 5.14 -11.45 -19.13
CA GLY A 155 5.84 -12.57 -18.46
C GLY A 155 7.20 -12.22 -17.84
N SER A 156 7.36 -11.04 -17.24
CA SER A 156 8.54 -10.76 -16.39
C SER A 156 8.66 -11.78 -15.23
N PRO A 157 9.85 -12.01 -14.63
CA PRO A 157 9.99 -12.97 -13.53
C PRO A 157 9.02 -12.74 -12.35
N ASP A 158 8.84 -11.48 -11.94
CA ASP A 158 7.87 -11.12 -10.89
C ASP A 158 6.43 -11.35 -11.36
N SER A 159 6.14 -11.10 -12.63
CA SER A 159 4.82 -11.35 -13.24
C SER A 159 4.46 -12.83 -13.29
N VAL A 160 5.41 -13.70 -13.63
CA VAL A 160 5.22 -15.16 -13.63
C VAL A 160 4.93 -15.62 -12.21
N LYS A 161 5.77 -15.22 -11.25
CA LYS A 161 5.59 -15.56 -9.84
C LYS A 161 4.25 -15.08 -9.28
N ALA A 162 3.82 -13.86 -9.65
CA ALA A 162 2.52 -13.33 -9.23
C ALA A 162 1.37 -14.14 -9.84
N LYS A 163 1.46 -14.53 -11.12
CA LYS A 163 0.45 -15.38 -11.77
C LYS A 163 0.35 -16.76 -11.13
N GLU A 164 1.48 -17.40 -10.90
CA GLU A 164 1.53 -18.74 -10.29
C GLU A 164 0.95 -18.75 -8.87
N HIS A 165 1.19 -17.68 -8.10
CA HIS A 165 0.75 -17.60 -6.72
C HIS A 165 -0.70 -17.11 -6.56
N TYR A 166 -1.11 -16.11 -7.34
CA TYR A 166 -2.41 -15.43 -7.17
C TYR A 166 -3.50 -15.86 -8.15
N ASP A 167 -3.13 -16.41 -9.31
CA ASP A 167 -4.02 -16.61 -10.46
C ASP A 167 -5.00 -15.42 -10.67
N PRO A 168 -4.48 -14.18 -10.83
CA PRO A 168 -5.29 -12.97 -10.70
C PRO A 168 -6.29 -12.82 -11.86
N ASP A 169 -7.56 -12.54 -11.56
CA ASP A 169 -8.53 -12.10 -12.58
C ASP A 169 -8.21 -10.67 -13.04
N LEU A 170 -7.51 -10.57 -14.17
CA LEU A 170 -7.15 -9.27 -14.74
C LEU A 170 -8.36 -8.37 -15.01
N LYS A 171 -9.52 -8.94 -15.34
CA LYS A 171 -10.74 -8.14 -15.59
C LYS A 171 -11.18 -7.41 -14.34
N GLN A 172 -11.05 -8.05 -13.17
CA GLN A 172 -11.35 -7.43 -11.88
C GLN A 172 -10.46 -6.21 -11.64
N TYR A 173 -9.15 -6.30 -11.90
CA TYR A 173 -8.23 -5.17 -11.71
C TYR A 173 -8.42 -4.06 -12.75
N TYR A 174 -8.73 -4.40 -14.00
CA TYR A 174 -9.12 -3.39 -15.01
C TYR A 174 -10.40 -2.65 -14.61
N SER A 175 -11.38 -3.37 -14.05
CA SER A 175 -12.61 -2.79 -13.52
C SER A 175 -12.33 -1.89 -12.31
N MET A 176 -11.52 -2.34 -11.36
CA MET A 176 -11.06 -1.56 -10.20
C MET A 176 -10.43 -0.22 -10.64
N VAL A 177 -9.49 -0.23 -11.59
CA VAL A 177 -8.87 1.00 -12.09
C VAL A 177 -9.91 1.92 -12.75
N SER A 178 -10.83 1.33 -13.52
CA SER A 178 -11.90 2.10 -14.18
C SER A 178 -12.84 2.76 -13.17
N GLN A 179 -13.21 2.07 -12.09
CA GLN A 179 -14.02 2.61 -11.00
C GLN A 179 -13.27 3.71 -10.24
N ALA A 180 -12.00 3.51 -9.93
CA ALA A 180 -11.17 4.52 -9.28
C ALA A 180 -11.11 5.83 -10.09
N LEU A 181 -10.91 5.74 -11.42
CA LEU A 181 -10.90 6.91 -12.29
C LEU A 181 -12.28 7.57 -12.45
N ARG A 182 -13.36 6.80 -12.38
CA ARG A 182 -14.73 7.34 -12.41
C ARG A 182 -15.06 8.14 -11.15
N SER A 183 -14.57 7.71 -9.99
CA SER A 183 -14.79 8.42 -8.71
C SER A 183 -14.28 9.88 -8.73
N LEU A 184 -13.27 10.17 -9.55
CA LEU A 184 -12.76 11.53 -9.73
C LEU A 184 -13.74 12.44 -10.47
N LYS A 185 -14.53 11.89 -11.40
CA LYS A 185 -15.51 12.67 -12.19
C LYS A 185 -16.74 13.07 -11.39
N GLU A 186 -17.05 12.31 -10.33
CA GLU A 186 -18.17 12.60 -9.44
C GLU A 186 -17.82 13.66 -8.38
N THR A 187 -16.54 14.00 -8.25
CA THR A 187 -16.03 15.02 -7.33
C THR A 187 -15.82 16.40 -8.01
N LEU A 188 -15.92 16.47 -9.34
CA LEU A 188 -15.80 17.69 -10.16
C LEU A 188 -17.17 18.27 -10.51
#